data_AF-A0A9E4EFM9-F1
#
_entry.id   AF-A0A9E4EFM9-F1
#
_cell.length_a   1.000
_cell.length_b   1.000
_cell.length_c   1.000
_cell.angle_alpha   90.00
_cell.angle_beta   90.00
_cell.angle_gamma   90.00
#
_symmetry.space_group_name_H-M   'P 1'
#
loop_
_entity.id
_entity.type
_entity.pdbx_description
1 polymer ?
#
loop_
_entity_poly.entity_id
_entity_poly.type
_entity_poly.pdbx_seq_one_letter_code
_entity_poly.pdbx_strand_id
1 'polypeptide(L)'
;MAPYMLQIARFGAHVRVACLSGVAGCLLVVGIESGTFLQHVLQIAPIGIVLAFAIRREAWTAPAAVGLFGCWAFFMGLIWVYLAGVRTFFTGTYTLLEIASTILISGFCIGGIIASRTAEQTMGRGRRILISIGFVALQLAVMWLSLFGLDWTK
;
A
#
# COMPACT_ATOMS: atom_id res chain seq x y z
N MET A 1 -14.34 -29.88 -8.46
CA MET A 1 -14.23 -28.47 -8.04
C MET A 1 -12.84 -27.86 -8.35
N ALA A 2 -12.12 -28.31 -9.39
CA ALA A 2 -10.64 -28.30 -9.37
C ALA A 2 -9.88 -27.26 -10.24
N PRO A 3 -10.26 -26.93 -11.51
CA PRO A 3 -9.44 -26.04 -12.34
C PRO A 3 -9.79 -24.55 -12.23
N TYR A 4 -11.09 -24.21 -12.11
CA TYR A 4 -11.56 -22.81 -12.13
C TYR A 4 -11.16 -22.04 -10.87
N MET A 5 -11.20 -22.67 -9.68
CA MET A 5 -10.79 -22.06 -8.42
C MET A 5 -9.29 -21.70 -8.43
N LEU A 6 -8.46 -22.58 -8.98
CA LEU A 6 -7.03 -22.36 -9.12
C LEU A 6 -6.72 -21.19 -10.07
N GLN A 7 -7.49 -21.04 -11.15
CA GLN A 7 -7.36 -19.93 -12.09
C GLN A 7 -7.72 -18.59 -11.43
N ILE A 8 -8.80 -18.54 -10.65
CA ILE A 8 -9.23 -17.35 -9.89
C ILE A 8 -8.17 -16.96 -8.85
N ALA A 9 -7.62 -17.93 -8.11
CA ALA A 9 -6.58 -17.67 -7.12
C ALA A 9 -5.29 -17.10 -7.74
N ARG A 10 -4.87 -17.63 -8.90
CA ARG A 10 -3.73 -17.12 -9.66
C ARG A 10 -3.98 -15.71 -10.20
N PHE A 11 -5.13 -15.48 -10.81
CA PHE A 11 -5.53 -14.16 -11.28
C PHE A 11 -5.49 -13.13 -10.14
N GLY A 12 -6.08 -13.47 -8.99
CA GLY A 12 -6.02 -12.61 -7.81
C GLY A 12 -4.61 -12.35 -7.31
N ALA A 13 -3.70 -13.34 -7.37
CA ALA A 13 -2.30 -13.14 -7.03
C ALA A 13 -1.62 -12.11 -7.95
N HIS A 14 -1.85 -12.20 -9.27
CA HIS A 14 -1.32 -11.23 -10.23
C HIS A 14 -1.88 -9.82 -10.00
N VAL A 15 -3.20 -9.70 -9.76
CA VAL A 15 -3.83 -8.42 -9.44
C VAL A 15 -3.25 -7.82 -8.17
N ARG A 16 -3.04 -8.61 -7.10
CA ARG A 16 -2.40 -8.11 -5.87
C ARG A 16 -1.00 -7.56 -6.12
N VAL A 17 -0.17 -8.27 -6.88
CA VAL A 17 1.20 -7.84 -7.22
C VAL A 17 1.16 -6.57 -8.06
N ALA A 18 0.28 -6.49 -9.05
CA ALA A 18 0.09 -5.30 -9.88
C ALA A 18 -0.36 -4.10 -9.03
N CYS A 19 -1.32 -4.29 -8.12
CA CYS A 19 -1.78 -3.24 -7.22
C CYS A 19 -0.69 -2.77 -6.25
N LEU A 20 0.07 -3.68 -5.62
CA LEU A 20 1.20 -3.29 -4.76
C LEU A 20 2.26 -2.50 -5.53
N SER A 21 2.58 -2.93 -6.75
CA SER A 21 3.52 -2.25 -7.63
C SER A 21 3.00 -0.88 -8.05
N GLY A 22 1.69 -0.77 -8.31
CA GLY A 22 1.01 0.48 -8.62
C GLY A 22 1.04 1.47 -7.46
N VAL A 23 0.77 1.01 -6.23
CA VAL A 23 0.91 1.84 -5.02
C VAL A 23 2.35 2.34 -4.88
N ALA A 24 3.35 1.45 -5.00
CA ALA A 24 4.76 1.84 -4.91
C ALA A 24 5.14 2.86 -5.99
N GLY A 25 4.71 2.65 -7.24
CA GLY A 25 4.96 3.58 -8.35
C GLY A 25 4.36 4.97 -8.11
N CYS A 26 3.08 5.04 -7.71
CA CYS A 26 2.44 6.32 -7.38
C CYS A 26 3.11 7.04 -6.22
N LEU A 27 3.55 6.31 -5.19
CA LEU A 27 4.28 6.91 -4.06
C LEU A 27 5.62 7.51 -4.50
N LEU A 28 6.36 6.84 -5.38
CA LEU A 28 7.60 7.40 -5.92
C LEU A 28 7.34 8.67 -6.75
N VAL A 29 6.26 8.68 -7.55
CA VAL A 29 5.85 9.88 -8.31
C VAL A 29 5.55 11.05 -7.36
N VAL A 30 4.76 10.83 -6.30
CA VAL A 30 4.49 11.85 -5.28
C VAL A 30 5.77 12.32 -4.59
N GLY A 31 6.70 11.40 -4.31
CA GLY A 31 8.00 11.75 -3.73
C GLY A 31 8.85 12.64 -4.64
N ILE A 32 8.79 12.46 -5.95
CA ILE A 32 9.47 13.34 -6.92
C ILE A 32 8.83 14.74 -6.91
N GLU A 33 7.50 14.82 -7.04
CA GLU A 33 6.78 16.09 -7.10
C GLU A 33 6.93 16.93 -5.83
N SER A 34 6.95 16.28 -4.67
CA SER A 34 7.06 16.94 -3.37
C SER A 34 8.51 17.17 -2.91
N GLY A 35 9.52 16.71 -3.66
CA GLY A 35 10.92 16.77 -3.25
C GLY A 35 11.27 15.85 -2.08
N THR A 36 10.43 14.87 -1.77
CA THR A 36 10.59 13.91 -0.65
C THR A 36 10.86 12.48 -1.14
N PHE A 37 11.56 12.35 -2.26
CA PHE A 37 11.79 11.07 -2.93
C PHE A 37 12.39 10.01 -2.00
N LEU A 38 13.42 10.36 -1.22
CA LEU A 38 14.07 9.42 -0.30
C LEU A 38 13.12 8.91 0.80
N GLN A 39 12.22 9.78 1.28
CA GLN A 39 11.21 9.38 2.27
C GLN A 39 10.27 8.34 1.67
N HIS A 40 9.81 8.57 0.43
CA HIS A 40 8.94 7.64 -0.28
C HIS A 40 9.65 6.32 -0.62
N VAL A 41 10.94 6.35 -0.98
CA VAL A 41 11.76 5.15 -1.18
C VAL A 41 11.82 4.29 0.09
N LEU A 42 11.98 4.90 1.26
CA LEU A 42 11.90 4.14 2.51
C LEU A 42 10.49 3.62 2.76
N GLN A 43 9.46 4.45 2.58
CA GLN A 43 8.07 4.09 2.84
C GLN A 43 7.55 2.92 1.97
N ILE A 44 8.16 2.67 0.80
CA ILE A 44 7.84 1.50 -0.02
C ILE A 44 8.59 0.22 0.39
N ALA A 45 9.52 0.26 1.34
CA ALA A 45 10.28 -0.92 1.76
C ALA A 45 9.38 -2.09 2.23
N PRO A 46 8.32 -1.88 3.04
CA PRO A 46 7.40 -2.96 3.41
C PRO A 46 6.67 -3.56 2.20
N ILE A 47 6.33 -2.74 1.20
CA ILE A 47 5.76 -3.20 -0.08
C ILE A 47 6.79 -4.07 -0.82
N GLY A 48 8.06 -3.66 -0.86
CA GLY A 48 9.15 -4.43 -1.47
C GLY A 48 9.32 -5.81 -0.85
N ILE A 49 9.21 -5.91 0.48
CA ILE A 49 9.23 -7.20 1.19
C ILE A 49 8.07 -8.08 0.71
N VAL A 50 6.83 -7.58 0.70
CA VAL A 50 5.67 -8.38 0.26
C VAL A 50 5.80 -8.79 -1.21
N LEU A 51 6.27 -7.91 -2.08
CA LEU A 51 6.49 -8.21 -3.51
C LEU A 51 7.52 -9.34 -3.69
N ALA A 52 8.66 -9.27 -3.00
CA ALA A 52 9.71 -10.28 -3.11
C ALA A 52 9.21 -11.69 -2.72
N PHE A 53 8.39 -11.78 -1.67
CA PHE A 53 7.83 -13.05 -1.22
C PHE A 53 6.55 -13.47 -1.97
N ALA A 54 5.84 -12.54 -2.61
CA ALA A 54 4.71 -12.85 -3.47
C ALA A 54 5.14 -13.68 -4.70
N ILE A 55 6.34 -13.44 -5.22
CA ILE A 55 6.95 -14.25 -6.31
C ILE A 55 7.11 -15.71 -5.87
N ARG A 56 7.45 -15.93 -4.59
CA ARG A 56 7.59 -17.26 -3.98
C ARG A 56 6.25 -17.90 -3.60
N ARG A 57 5.12 -17.22 -3.84
CA ARG A 57 3.75 -17.69 -3.54
C ARG A 57 3.53 -18.03 -2.07
N GLU A 58 4.23 -17.34 -1.18
CA GLU A 58 4.11 -17.55 0.26
C GLU A 58 2.69 -17.20 0.76
N ALA A 59 2.10 -18.08 1.57
CA ALA A 59 0.72 -17.93 2.04
C ALA A 59 0.50 -16.66 2.88
N TRP A 60 1.53 -16.17 3.56
CA TRP A 60 1.47 -14.96 4.39
C TRP A 60 1.45 -13.64 3.60
N THR A 61 1.75 -13.68 2.30
CA THR A 61 1.80 -12.46 1.46
C THR A 61 0.43 -11.81 1.29
N ALA A 62 -0.64 -12.60 1.20
CA ALA A 62 -2.00 -12.08 1.07
C ALA A 62 -2.45 -11.28 2.31
N PRO A 63 -2.38 -11.81 3.55
CA PRO A 63 -2.71 -11.00 4.74
C PRO A 63 -1.75 -9.83 4.96
N ALA A 64 -0.47 -9.95 4.62
CA ALA A 64 0.47 -8.84 4.67
C ALA A 64 0.04 -7.69 3.72
N ALA A 65 -0.29 -8.04 2.47
CA ALA A 65 -0.78 -7.08 1.48
C ALA A 65 -2.06 -6.38 1.94
N VAL A 66 -3.01 -7.09 2.57
CA VAL A 66 -4.22 -6.47 3.15
C VAL A 66 -3.87 -5.41 4.19
N GLY A 67 -2.88 -5.67 5.06
CA GLY A 67 -2.42 -4.69 6.03
C GLY A 67 -1.85 -3.43 5.35
N LEU A 68 -0.99 -3.61 4.35
CA LEU A 68 -0.39 -2.51 3.60
C LEU A 68 -1.43 -1.69 2.82
N PHE A 69 -2.34 -2.35 2.09
CA PHE A 69 -3.42 -1.67 1.37
C PHE A 69 -4.36 -0.94 2.33
N GLY A 70 -4.68 -1.55 3.48
CA GLY A 70 -5.50 -0.91 4.50
C GLY A 70 -4.83 0.34 5.07
N CYS A 71 -3.52 0.28 5.33
CA CYS A 71 -2.73 1.40 5.81
C CYS A 71 -2.72 2.57 4.80
N TRP A 72 -2.42 2.28 3.53
CA TRP A 72 -2.41 3.30 2.49
C TRP A 72 -3.80 3.85 2.18
N ALA A 73 -4.84 3.02 2.14
CA ALA A 73 -6.23 3.48 2.00
C ALA A 73 -6.64 4.42 3.13
N PHE A 74 -6.22 4.13 4.37
CA PHE A 74 -6.45 5.00 5.51
C PHE A 74 -5.79 6.38 5.32
N PHE A 75 -4.52 6.43 4.90
CA PHE A 75 -3.85 7.70 4.63
C PHE A 75 -4.47 8.48 3.48
N MET A 76 -4.86 7.81 2.38
CA MET A 76 -5.61 8.46 1.31
C MET A 76 -6.92 9.05 1.87
N GLY A 77 -7.65 8.31 2.70
CA GLY A 77 -8.85 8.82 3.38
C GLY A 77 -8.57 10.09 4.19
N LEU A 78 -7.50 10.13 4.99
CA LEU A 78 -7.11 11.32 5.75
C LEU A 78 -6.78 12.51 4.85
N ILE A 79 -6.06 12.30 3.75
CA ILE A 79 -5.74 13.35 2.76
C ILE A 79 -7.03 13.91 2.16
N TRP A 80 -7.98 13.06 1.79
CA TRP A 80 -9.25 13.50 1.20
C TRP A 80 -10.13 14.25 2.21
N VAL A 81 -10.17 13.82 3.48
CA VAL A 81 -10.85 14.57 4.56
C VAL A 81 -10.20 15.93 4.76
N TYR A 82 -8.87 16.00 4.74
CA TYR A 82 -8.13 17.27 4.81
C TYR A 82 -8.47 18.18 3.62
N LEU A 83 -8.41 17.67 2.38
CA LEU A 83 -8.78 18.42 1.17
C LEU A 83 -10.23 18.91 1.17
N ALA A 84 -11.16 18.11 1.70
CA ALA A 84 -12.57 18.46 1.79
C ALA A 84 -12.87 19.55 2.85
N GLY A 85 -12.07 19.62 3.92
CA GLY A 85 -12.22 20.59 5.01
C GLY A 85 -11.33 21.84 4.91
N VAL A 86 -10.37 21.88 3.98
CA VAL A 86 -9.29 22.86 3.98
C VAL A 86 -9.08 23.49 2.59
N ARG A 87 -10.10 24.17 2.07
CA ARG A 87 -9.85 25.24 1.07
C ARG A 87 -9.69 26.62 1.71
N THR A 88 -9.97 26.74 3.01
CA THR A 88 -10.03 28.03 3.71
C THR A 88 -8.77 28.40 4.49
N PHE A 89 -7.86 27.45 4.78
CA PHE A 89 -6.74 27.70 5.74
C PHE A 89 -5.33 27.39 5.23
N PHE A 90 -5.15 26.59 4.18
CA PHE A 90 -3.81 26.25 3.68
C PHE A 90 -3.67 26.68 2.21
N THR A 91 -2.85 27.70 1.98
CA THR A 91 -2.41 28.14 0.66
C THR A 91 -1.31 27.20 0.17
N GLY A 92 -1.70 26.04 -0.35
CA GLY A 92 -0.83 25.10 -1.04
C GLY A 92 -1.60 24.51 -2.21
N THR A 93 -1.15 24.74 -3.44
CA THR A 93 -1.77 24.16 -4.63
C THR A 93 -1.28 22.73 -4.80
N TYR A 94 -2.10 21.74 -4.46
CA TYR A 94 -1.84 20.36 -4.86
C TYR A 94 -1.74 20.29 -6.38
N THR A 95 -0.70 19.64 -6.88
CA THR A 95 -0.54 19.46 -8.32
C THR A 95 -1.58 18.45 -8.82
N LEU A 96 -1.93 18.56 -10.11
CA LEU A 96 -2.81 17.57 -10.74
C LEU A 96 -2.24 16.15 -10.61
N LEU A 97 -0.91 16.01 -10.60
CA LEU A 97 -0.23 14.72 -10.48
C LEU A 97 -0.36 14.14 -9.07
N GLU A 98 -0.27 14.96 -8.03
CA GLU A 98 -0.51 14.52 -6.64
C GLU A 98 -1.94 14.03 -6.46
N ILE A 99 -2.92 14.81 -6.93
CA ILE A 99 -4.33 14.43 -6.85
C ILE A 99 -4.57 13.13 -7.61
N ALA A 100 -4.11 13.03 -8.86
CA ALA A 100 -4.24 11.83 -9.67
C ALA A 100 -3.60 10.61 -8.99
N SER A 101 -2.42 10.77 -8.38
CA SER A 101 -1.72 9.71 -7.67
C SER A 101 -2.51 9.22 -6.46
N THR A 102 -3.14 10.11 -5.67
CA THR A 102 -3.96 9.69 -4.52
C THR A 102 -5.20 8.89 -4.94
N ILE A 103 -5.82 9.24 -6.07
CA ILE A 103 -6.95 8.50 -6.65
C ILE A 103 -6.49 7.11 -7.10
N LEU A 104 -5.37 7.03 -7.82
CA LEU A 104 -4.80 5.77 -8.30
C LEU A 104 -4.40 4.85 -7.14
N ILE A 105 -3.73 5.38 -6.11
CA ILE A 105 -3.39 4.61 -4.90
C ILE A 105 -4.66 4.04 -4.26
N SER A 106 -5.71 4.86 -4.12
CA SER A 106 -6.99 4.41 -3.57
C SER A 106 -7.58 3.25 -4.39
N GLY A 107 -7.58 3.37 -5.72
CA GLY A 107 -8.02 2.32 -6.63
C GLY A 107 -7.20 1.03 -6.49
N PHE A 108 -5.87 1.14 -6.41
CA PHE A 108 -4.99 -0.01 -6.20
C PHE A 108 -5.21 -0.68 -4.84
N CYS A 109 -5.43 0.11 -3.77
CA CYS A 109 -5.73 -0.44 -2.45
C CYS A 109 -7.04 -1.23 -2.45
N ILE A 110 -8.10 -0.69 -3.04
CA ILE A 110 -9.40 -1.37 -3.14
C ILE A 110 -9.27 -2.65 -3.98
N GLY A 111 -8.67 -2.55 -5.18
CA GLY A 111 -8.46 -3.69 -6.07
C GLY A 111 -7.62 -4.79 -5.41
N GLY A 112 -6.55 -4.40 -4.70
CA GLY A 112 -5.67 -5.31 -3.97
C GLY A 112 -6.33 -6.00 -2.78
N ILE A 113 -7.18 -5.30 -2.03
CA ILE A 113 -7.96 -5.89 -0.92
C ILE A 113 -8.97 -6.90 -1.48
N ILE A 114 -9.69 -6.55 -2.56
CA ILE A 114 -10.64 -7.46 -3.21
C ILE A 114 -9.90 -8.70 -3.74
N ALA A 115 -8.78 -8.51 -4.43
CA ALA A 115 -7.94 -9.60 -4.94
C ALA A 115 -7.32 -10.47 -3.82
N SER A 116 -7.21 -9.96 -2.59
CA SER A 116 -6.75 -10.74 -1.44
C SER A 116 -7.81 -11.72 -0.92
N ARG A 117 -9.08 -11.54 -1.29
CA ARG A 117 -10.16 -12.47 -0.90
C ARG A 117 -10.11 -13.79 -1.67
N THR A 118 -9.48 -13.83 -2.83
CA THR A 118 -9.32 -15.05 -3.65
C THR A 118 -8.12 -15.90 -3.25
N ALA A 119 -7.32 -15.46 -2.27
CA ALA A 119 -6.22 -16.26 -1.75
C ALA A 119 -6.74 -17.50 -1.01
N GLU A 120 -6.13 -18.65 -1.30
CA GLU A 120 -6.41 -19.88 -0.56
C GLU A 120 -6.09 -19.70 0.92
N GLN A 121 -7.01 -20.17 1.76
CA GLN A 121 -6.99 -19.97 3.20
C GLN A 121 -6.35 -21.16 3.89
N THR A 122 -5.02 -21.26 3.80
CA THR A 122 -4.26 -22.33 4.47
C THR A 122 -3.94 -22.00 5.93
N MET A 123 -4.10 -20.75 6.35
CA MET A 123 -3.81 -20.28 7.72
C MET A 123 -5.08 -19.93 8.49
N GLY A 124 -5.06 -20.18 9.81
CA GLY A 124 -6.12 -19.74 10.72
C GLY A 124 -6.32 -18.22 10.72
N ARG A 125 -7.56 -17.78 10.96
CA ARG A 125 -7.97 -16.36 10.92
C ARG A 125 -7.13 -15.47 11.85
N GLY A 126 -6.81 -15.94 13.06
CA GLY A 126 -5.98 -15.20 14.02
C GLY A 126 -4.58 -14.89 13.48
N ARG A 127 -3.91 -15.89 12.87
CA ARG A 127 -2.58 -15.70 12.26
C ARG A 127 -2.60 -14.68 11.12
N ARG A 128 -3.66 -14.70 10.31
CA ARG A 128 -3.84 -13.71 9.23
C ARG A 128 -3.96 -12.30 9.78
N ILE A 129 -4.80 -12.09 10.79
CA ILE A 129 -4.97 -10.80 11.46
C ILE A 129 -3.64 -10.33 12.05
N LEU A 130 -2.92 -11.21 12.73
CA LEU A 130 -1.61 -10.89 13.31
C LEU A 130 -0.59 -10.45 12.24
N ILE A 131 -0.52 -11.14 11.10
CA ILE A 131 0.36 -10.75 9.98
C ILE A 131 -0.05 -9.38 9.44
N SER A 132 -1.36 -9.15 9.21
CA SER A 132 -1.84 -7.84 8.73
C SER A 132 -1.49 -6.72 9.70
N ILE A 133 -1.72 -6.90 11.00
CA ILE A 133 -1.35 -5.93 12.04
C ILE A 133 0.16 -5.72 12.08
N GLY A 134 0.95 -6.79 12.00
CA GLY A 134 2.41 -6.69 11.96
C GLY A 134 2.92 -5.86 10.78
N PHE A 135 2.32 -6.01 9.59
CA PHE A 135 2.68 -5.19 8.43
C PHE A 135 2.16 -3.76 8.53
N VAL A 136 1.01 -3.52 9.17
CA VAL A 136 0.57 -2.15 9.50
C VAL A 136 1.56 -1.49 10.45
N ALA A 137 1.97 -2.17 11.52
CA ALA A 137 2.94 -1.65 12.47
C ALA A 137 4.30 -1.38 11.80
N LEU A 138 4.76 -2.29 10.95
CA LEU A 138 5.99 -2.10 10.16
C LEU A 138 5.87 -0.88 9.23
N GLN A 139 4.75 -0.72 8.52
CA GLN A 139 4.52 0.42 7.64
C GLN A 139 4.55 1.73 8.42
N LEU A 140 3.90 1.80 9.59
CA LEU A 140 3.90 2.97 10.45
C LEU A 140 5.30 3.26 11.02
N ALA A 141 6.05 2.24 11.41
CA ALA A 141 7.42 2.40 11.92
C ALA A 141 8.36 2.96 10.86
N VAL A 142 8.29 2.43 9.63
CA VAL A 142 9.09 2.93 8.51
C VAL A 142 8.67 4.35 8.13
N MET A 143 7.38 4.65 8.15
CA MET A 143 6.89 5.99 7.87
C MET A 143 7.37 6.99 8.93
N TRP A 144 7.28 6.64 10.22
CA TRP A 144 7.84 7.44 11.31
C TRP A 144 9.34 7.69 11.12
N LEU A 145 10.10 6.65 10.78
CA LEU A 145 11.54 6.75 10.53
C LEU A 145 11.85 7.65 9.32
N SER A 146 11.07 7.55 8.24
CA SER A 146 11.24 8.41 7.08
C SER A 146 10.96 9.89 7.36
N LEU A 147 10.07 10.20 8.31
CA LEU A 147 9.68 11.58 8.63
C LEU A 147 10.58 12.21 9.70
N PHE A 148 11.00 11.45 10.71
CA PHE A 148 11.66 11.98 11.90
C PHE A 148 13.03 11.35 12.21
N GLY A 149 13.31 10.18 11.64
CA GLY A 149 14.47 9.38 12.03
C GLY A 149 15.75 9.72 11.28
N LEU A 150 15.68 10.47 10.18
CA LEU A 150 16.81 10.76 9.32
C LEU A 150 16.79 12.25 8.94
N ASP A 151 17.84 13.00 9.31
CA ASP A 151 18.09 14.34 8.80
C ASP A 151 18.49 14.24 7.32
N TRP A 152 17.52 14.28 6.43
CA TRP A 152 17.71 14.19 4.97
C TRP A 152 18.38 15.42 4.33
N THR A 153 18.84 16.36 5.16
CA THR A 153 19.41 17.66 4.77
C THR A 153 20.93 17.75 4.96
N LYS A 154 21.59 16.62 5.25
CA LYS A 154 23.05 16.45 5.20
C LYS A 154 23.42 15.58 4.02
#